data_AF-A0A2J4YTH8-F1
#
_entry.id   AF-A0A2J4YTH8-F1
#
_cell.length_a   1.000
_cell.length_b   1.000
_cell.length_c   1.000
_cell.angle_alpha   90.00
_cell.angle_beta   90.00
_cell.angle_gamma   90.00
#
_symmetry.space_group_name_H-M   'P 1'
#
loop_
_entity.id
_entity.type
_entity.pdbx_description
1 polymer ?
#
loop_
_entity_poly.entity_id
_entity_poly.type
_entity_poly.pdbx_seq_one_letter_code
_entity_poly.pdbx_strand_id
1 'polypeptide(L)' 'NMGTLVGSYASVARMLDEVAAVPGTDGVLLTFDDFLIGIEAFGQRIQPLMRCRDHIATMTQEVA' A
#
# COMPACT_ATOMS: atom_id res chain seq x y z
N ASN A 1 -4.91 -4.19 -19.87
CA ASN A 1 -4.32 -5.23 -18.99
C ASN A 1 -4.17 -4.60 -17.62
N MET A 2 -4.84 -5.11 -16.59
CA MET A 2 -4.74 -4.56 -15.24
C MET A 2 -3.57 -5.26 -14.54
N GLY A 3 -2.54 -4.50 -14.14
CA GLY A 3 -1.41 -5.06 -13.38
C GLY A 3 -1.93 -5.63 -12.06
N THR A 4 -1.89 -6.95 -11.90
CA THR A 4 -2.42 -7.63 -10.71
C THR A 4 -1.26 -7.99 -9.80
N LEU A 5 -1.31 -7.55 -8.54
CA LEU A 5 -0.33 -7.88 -7.51
C LEU A 5 -0.90 -9.00 -6.62
N VAL A 6 -0.26 -10.17 -6.62
CA VAL A 6 -0.72 -11.33 -5.84
C VAL A 6 0.41 -11.83 -4.96
N GLY A 7 0.14 -11.98 -3.67
CA GLY A 7 1.10 -12.51 -2.71
C GLY A 7 0.69 -12.26 -1.27
N SER A 8 1.61 -12.52 -0.34
CA SER A 8 1.42 -12.14 1.07
C SER A 8 1.32 -10.62 1.22
N TYR A 9 0.79 -10.14 2.35
CA TYR A 9 0.74 -8.70 2.65
C TYR A 9 2.10 -8.01 2.54
N ALA A 10 3.16 -8.64 3.06
CA ALA A 10 4.53 -8.13 2.97
C ALA A 10 5.05 -8.14 1.51
N SER A 11 4.68 -9.15 0.73
CA SER A 11 5.03 -9.21 -0.70
C SER A 11 4.37 -8.08 -1.47
N VAL A 12 3.09 -7.82 -1.23
CA VAL A 12 2.35 -6.72 -1.87
C VAL A 12 2.90 -5.36 -1.45
N ALA A 13 3.24 -5.16 -0.18
CA ALA A 13 3.89 -3.93 0.28
C ALA A 13 5.20 -3.65 -0.47
N ARG A 14 6.08 -4.67 -0.58
CA ARG A 14 7.33 -4.54 -1.36
C ARG A 14 7.08 -4.23 -2.83
N MET A 15 6.11 -4.90 -3.46
CA MET A 15 5.77 -4.63 -4.87
C MET A 15 5.25 -3.20 -5.07
N LEU A 16 4.49 -2.65 -4.11
CA LEU A 16 4.04 -1.26 -4.18
C LEU A 16 5.17 -0.26 -3.95
N ASP A 17 6.15 -0.57 -3.09
CA ASP A 17 7.36 0.24 -2.95
C ASP A 17 8.20 0.25 -4.24
N GLU A 18 8.27 -0.89 -4.95
CA GLU A 18 8.91 -0.97 -6.27
C GLU A 18 8.19 -0.12 -7.32
N VAL A 19 6.85 -0.12 -7.31
CA VAL A 19 6.04 0.76 -8.18
C VAL A 19 6.31 2.24 -7.88
N ALA A 20 6.39 2.61 -6.59
CA ALA A 20 6.67 3.99 -6.19
C ALA A 20 8.07 4.48 -6.60
N ALA A 21 9.02 3.57 -6.86
CA ALA A 21 10.36 3.91 -7.34
C ALA A 21 10.43 4.18 -8.86
N VAL A 22 9.36 3.91 -9.62
CA VAL A 22 9.34 4.12 -11.07
C VAL A 22 9.27 5.62 -11.38
N PRO A 23 10.20 6.19 -12.17
CA PRO A 23 10.19 7.61 -12.51
C PRO A 23 8.87 8.06 -13.14
N GLY A 24 8.30 9.15 -12.61
CA GLY A 24 7.01 9.69 -13.07
C GLY A 24 5.78 9.02 -12.44
N THR A 25 5.94 8.14 -11.45
CA THR A 25 4.83 7.54 -10.71
C THR A 25 4.54 8.34 -9.45
N ASP A 26 3.41 9.05 -9.44
CA ASP A 26 2.97 9.84 -8.27
C ASP A 26 1.99 9.08 -7.36
N GLY A 27 1.43 7.96 -7.83
CA GLY A 27 0.48 7.17 -7.07
C GLY A 27 -0.09 5.99 -7.85
N VAL A 28 -0.93 5.22 -7.17
CA VAL A 28 -1.61 4.04 -7.72
C VAL A 28 -3.10 4.13 -7.44
N LEU A 29 -3.91 3.68 -8.40
CA LEU A 29 -5.33 3.40 -8.21
C LEU A 29 -5.48 1.90 -7.93
N LEU A 30 -5.98 1.56 -6.75
CA LEU A 30 -6.13 0.17 -6.32
C LEU A 30 -7.58 -0.30 -6.45
N THR A 31 -7.74 -1.51 -6.95
CA THR A 31 -8.98 -2.29 -6.86
C THR A 31 -8.67 -3.58 -6.14
N PHE A 32 -9.64 -4.10 -5.40
CA PHE A 32 -9.51 -5.36 -4.66
C PHE A 32 -10.56 -6.36 -5.18
N ASP A 33 -10.27 -7.64 -5.00
CA ASP A 33 -11.20 -8.74 -5.26
C ASP A 33 -12.42 -8.69 -4.32
N ASP A 34 -12.17 -8.40 -3.03
CA ASP A 34 -13.17 -7.93 -2.08
C ASP A 34 -12.76 -6.55 -1.56
N PHE A 35 -13.56 -5.53 -1.84
CA PHE A 35 -13.22 -4.16 -1.47
C PHE A 35 -13.23 -3.90 0.03
N LEU A 36 -14.17 -4.47 0.78
CA LEU A 36 -14.28 -4.17 2.22
C LEU A 36 -13.13 -4.82 2.97
N ILE A 37 -12.90 -6.11 2.71
CA ILE A 37 -11.80 -6.86 3.33
C ILE A 37 -10.45 -6.34 2.83
N GLY A 38 -10.35 -6.03 1.54
CA GLY A 38 -9.14 -5.55 0.91
C GLY A 38 -8.67 -4.21 1.47
N ILE A 39 -9.58 -3.25 1.68
CA ILE A 39 -9.24 -1.94 2.26
C ILE A 39 -8.77 -2.08 3.70
N GLU A 40 -9.44 -2.89 4.52
CA GLU A 40 -9.04 -3.12 5.91
C GLU A 40 -7.66 -3.81 5.98
N ALA A 41 -7.47 -4.90 5.23
CA ALA A 41 -6.19 -5.58 5.16
C ALA A 41 -5.08 -4.67 4.63
N PHE A 42 -5.38 -3.81 3.65
CA PHE A 42 -4.44 -2.83 3.14
C PHE A 42 -4.00 -1.85 4.24
N GLY A 43 -4.94 -1.21 4.93
CA GLY A 43 -4.64 -0.24 5.98
C GLY A 43 -3.91 -0.85 7.18
N GLN A 44 -4.28 -2.07 7.59
CA GLN A 44 -3.77 -2.70 8.81
C GLN A 44 -2.52 -3.56 8.61
N ARG A 45 -2.32 -4.14 7.42
CA ARG A 45 -1.30 -5.19 7.19
C ARG A 45 -0.34 -4.92 6.05
N ILE A 46 -0.73 -4.09 5.07
CA ILE A 46 0.12 -3.78 3.90
C ILE A 46 0.76 -2.41 4.07
N GLN A 47 -0.05 -1.35 4.22
CA GLN A 47 0.40 0.04 4.31
C GLN A 47 1.44 0.28 5.41
N PRO A 48 1.36 -0.34 6.62
CA PRO A 48 2.39 -0.16 7.64
C PRO A 48 3.77 -0.74 7.28
N LEU A 49 3.84 -1.56 6.23
CA LEU A 49 5.08 -2.19 5.74
C LEU A 49 5.64 -1.49 4.49
N MET A 50 4.94 -0.47 3.98
CA MET A 50 5.33 0.27 2.77
C MET A 50 6.20 1.47 3.11
N ARG A 51 7.47 1.45 2.69
CA ARG A 51 8.41 2.56 2.93
C ARG A 51 7.92 3.86 2.29
N CYS A 52 7.28 3.78 1.13
CA CYS A 52 6.72 4.96 0.46
C CYS A 52 5.56 5.62 1.25
N ARG A 53 5.06 4.98 2.32
CA ARG A 53 3.97 5.48 3.19
C ARG A 53 4.41 5.73 4.63
N ASP A 54 5.70 5.68 4.95
CA ASP A 54 6.23 5.94 6.30
C ASP A 54 5.79 7.31 6.85
N HIS A 55 5.58 8.30 5.97
CA HIS A 55 5.08 9.64 6.34
C HIS A 55 3.70 9.64 7.02
N ILE A 56 2.91 8.58 6.89
CA ILE A 56 1.58 8.46 7.50
C ILE A 56 1.64 8.00 8.95
N ALA A 57 2.58 7.12 9.28
CA ALA A 57 2.76 6.64 10.65
C ALA A 57 3.04 7.81 11.61
N THR A 58 3.79 8.81 11.15
CA THR A 58 4.10 10.03 11.89
C THR A 58 2.84 10.85 12.22
N MET A 59 1.82 10.87 11.36
CA MET A 59 0.62 11.70 11.57
C MET A 59 -0.35 11.16 12.62
N THR A 60 -0.32 9.86 12.93
CA THR A 60 -1.20 9.28 13.95
C THR A 60 -0.73 9.61 15.37
N GLN A 61 0.53 10.02 15.55
CA GLN A 61 1.09 10.39 16.85
C GLN A 61 0.73 11.81 17.31
N GLU A 62 0.37 12.73 16.39
CA GLU A 62 0.12 14.15 16.73
C GLU A 62 -1.29 14.41 17.31
N VAL A 63 -2.17 13.40 17.33
CA VAL A 63 -3.56 13.52 17.82
C VAL A 63 -3.75 12.84 19.20
N ALA A 64 -2.66 12.36 19.81
CA ALA A 64 -2.67 11.69 21.13
C ALA A 64 -2.13 12.58 22.25
#